data_AF-A0A5E4IHD5-F1
#
_entry.id   AF-A0A5E4IHD5-F1
#
_cell.length_a   1.000
_cell.length_b   1.000
_cell.length_c   1.000
_cell.angle_alpha   90.00
_cell.angle_beta   90.00
_cell.angle_gamma   90.00
#
_symmetry.space_group_name_H-M   'P 1'
#
loop_
_entity.id
_entity.type
_entity.pdbx_description
1 polymer ?
#
loop_
_entity_poly.entity_id
_entity_poly.type
_entity_poly.pdbx_seq_one_letter_code
_entity_poly.pdbx_strand_id
1 'polypeptide(L)'
;MENGQVAAMDGKAIEMREGYETYYITKGPIRGTCKHRHRNIYWAYHCLRNDFRAAQKEGIFSDRRVYAVENRHERELYEHEINELDHWKRVILKKAAFQQ
;
A
#
# COMPACT_ATOMS: atom_id res chain seq x y z
N MET A 1 -18.86 42.09 13.88
CA MET A 1 -18.67 40.89 13.05
C MET A 1 -18.58 39.74 14.02
N GLU A 2 -19.58 38.85 13.98
CA GLU A 2 -19.76 37.76 14.92
C GLU A 2 -18.67 36.68 14.83
N ASN A 3 -18.33 36.21 16.02
CA ASN A 3 -17.84 34.89 16.45
C ASN A 3 -17.61 33.78 15.42
N GLY A 4 -16.41 33.19 15.53
CA GLY A 4 -16.11 31.81 15.15
C GLY A 4 -14.98 31.26 16.01
N GLN A 5 -15.29 30.86 17.25
CA GLN A 5 -14.43 30.00 18.07
C GLN A 5 -14.55 28.55 17.58
N VAL A 6 -13.42 27.88 17.30
CA VAL A 6 -13.06 26.46 17.58
C VAL A 6 -11.85 26.10 16.68
N ALA A 7 -10.83 25.36 17.06
CA ALA A 7 -10.31 24.89 18.33
C ALA A 7 -8.79 24.80 18.11
N ALA A 8 -8.00 25.29 19.06
CA ALA A 8 -6.56 25.06 19.04
C ALA A 8 -6.31 23.56 19.27
N MET A 9 -5.83 22.86 18.25
CA MET A 9 -5.20 21.55 18.42
C MET A 9 -3.80 21.62 17.80
N ASP A 10 -2.85 21.18 18.60
CA ASP A 10 -1.43 21.48 18.52
C ASP A 10 -0.76 21.17 17.16
N GLY A 11 -0.17 22.23 16.59
CA GLY A 11 1.21 22.22 16.11
C GLY A 11 1.78 20.95 15.50
N LYS A 12 1.48 20.70 14.22
CA LYS A 12 2.50 20.60 13.15
C LYS A 12 1.82 20.43 11.80
N ALA A 13 1.90 21.47 10.98
CA ALA A 13 1.75 21.34 9.54
C ALA A 13 2.75 20.28 9.04
N ILE A 14 2.25 19.19 8.48
CA ILE A 14 3.08 18.27 7.71
C ILE A 14 2.58 18.42 6.29
N GLU A 15 3.33 19.21 5.52
CA GLU A 15 3.14 19.38 4.09
C GLU A 15 3.05 17.99 3.44
N MET A 16 1.83 17.57 3.11
CA MET A 16 1.60 16.35 2.32
C MET A 16 2.00 16.66 0.88
N ARG A 17 3.28 16.44 0.55
CA ARG A 17 3.71 16.38 -0.84
C ARG A 17 2.96 15.23 -1.54
N GLU A 18 2.33 15.56 -2.66
CA GLU A 18 1.52 14.73 -3.54
C GLU A 18 1.97 13.27 -3.59
N GLY A 19 1.25 12.42 -2.86
CA GLY A 19 1.38 10.98 -2.89
C GLY A 19 -0.02 10.39 -2.77
N TYR A 20 -0.26 9.26 -3.45
CA TYR A 20 -1.55 8.58 -3.40
C TYR A 20 -2.04 8.44 -1.94
N GLU A 21 -3.31 8.78 -1.72
CA GLU A 21 -4.00 8.68 -0.42
C GLU A 21 -3.79 7.30 0.23
N THR A 22 -3.72 6.26 -0.63
CA THR A 22 -3.35 4.90 -0.27
C THR A 22 -2.22 4.39 -1.16
N TYR A 23 -1.18 3.81 -0.56
CA TYR A 23 -0.12 3.09 -1.24
C TYR A 23 0.15 1.73 -0.58
N TYR A 24 0.87 0.87 -1.28
CA TYR A 24 1.15 -0.49 -0.83
C TYR A 24 2.64 -0.70 -0.65
N ILE A 25 3.02 -1.46 0.36
CA ILE A 25 4.41 -1.86 0.64
C ILE A 25 4.47 -3.35 0.96
N THR A 26 5.67 -3.91 0.96
CA THR A 26 5.93 -5.22 1.54
C THR A 26 6.86 -5.06 2.73
N LYS A 27 6.55 -5.72 3.83
CA LYS A 27 7.28 -5.60 5.11
C LYS A 27 7.28 -6.93 5.85
N GLY A 28 8.37 -7.22 6.54
CA GLY A 28 8.51 -8.36 7.43
C GLY A 28 9.54 -8.07 8.53
N PRO A 29 9.38 -8.60 9.76
CA PRO A 29 10.36 -8.51 10.85
C PRO A 29 11.82 -8.89 10.49
N ILE A 30 12.03 -9.88 9.62
CA ILE A 30 13.34 -10.46 9.29
C ILE A 30 13.90 -9.81 8.03
N ARG A 31 13.13 -9.84 6.93
CA ARG A 31 13.56 -9.30 5.62
C ARG A 31 13.44 -7.77 5.53
N GLY A 32 12.80 -7.13 6.50
CA GLY A 32 12.55 -5.68 6.52
C GLY A 32 11.53 -5.23 5.46
N THR A 33 11.49 -3.91 5.22
CA THR A 33 10.54 -3.25 4.31
C THR A 33 11.13 -3.04 2.91
N CYS A 34 10.33 -3.17 1.85
CA CYS A 34 10.76 -2.77 0.51
C CYS A 34 11.00 -1.25 0.42
N LYS A 35 11.99 -0.84 -0.38
CA LYS A 35 12.42 0.57 -0.46
C LYS A 35 11.50 1.48 -1.29
N HIS A 36 10.43 0.93 -1.87
CA HIS A 36 9.58 1.62 -2.84
C HIS A 36 8.10 1.54 -2.43
N ARG A 37 7.37 2.64 -2.67
CA ARG A 37 5.92 2.72 -2.50
C ARG A 37 5.24 2.25 -3.78
N HIS A 38 4.31 1.32 -3.66
CA HIS A 38 3.56 0.82 -4.80
C HIS A 38 2.23 1.54 -4.92
N ARG A 39 1.95 2.08 -6.11
CA ARG A 39 0.65 2.70 -6.41
C ARG A 39 -0.51 1.70 -6.33
N ASN A 40 -0.24 0.42 -6.57
CA ASN A 40 -1.27 -0.62 -6.58
C ASN A 40 -0.75 -1.94 -6.03
N ILE A 41 -1.69 -2.80 -5.66
CA ILE A 41 -1.42 -4.07 -5.00
C ILE A 41 -0.65 -5.06 -5.88
N TYR A 42 -0.88 -5.05 -7.20
CA TYR A 42 -0.17 -5.90 -8.16
C TYR A 42 1.34 -5.72 -8.07
N TRP A 43 1.82 -4.47 -7.99
CA TRP A 43 3.25 -4.20 -7.86
C TRP A 43 3.82 -4.60 -6.49
N ALA A 44 3.04 -4.45 -5.42
CA ALA A 44 3.44 -4.93 -4.10
C ALA A 44 3.54 -6.47 -4.09
N TYR A 45 2.58 -7.16 -4.69
CA TYR A 45 2.60 -8.61 -4.84
C TYR A 45 3.79 -9.07 -5.71
N HIS A 46 4.10 -8.36 -6.78
CA HIS A 46 5.29 -8.64 -7.59
C HIS A 46 6.59 -8.51 -6.76
N CYS A 47 6.70 -7.50 -5.89
CA CYS A 47 7.82 -7.37 -4.97
C CYS A 47 7.90 -8.54 -3.99
N LEU A 48 6.77 -8.91 -3.39
CA LEU A 48 6.68 -10.04 -2.47
C LEU A 48 7.13 -11.35 -3.13
N ARG A 49 6.64 -11.64 -4.34
CA ARG A 49 7.03 -12.83 -5.11
C ARG A 49 8.53 -12.87 -5.41
N ASN A 50 9.13 -11.71 -5.72
CA ASN A 50 10.57 -11.63 -5.95
C ASN A 50 11.37 -11.88 -4.67
N ASP A 51 10.89 -11.37 -3.54
CA ASP A 51 11.52 -11.64 -2.25
C ASP A 51 11.46 -13.13 -1.87
N PHE A 52 10.30 -13.79 -2.05
CA PHE A 52 10.18 -15.24 -1.87
C PHE A 52 11.16 -16.03 -2.74
N ARG A 53 11.29 -15.66 -4.01
CA ARG A 53 12.23 -16.32 -4.93
C ARG A 53 13.69 -16.10 -4.51
N ALA A 54 14.03 -14.91 -4.04
CA ALA A 54 15.38 -14.61 -3.55
C ALA A 54 15.69 -15.42 -2.27
N ALA A 55 14.76 -15.41 -1.32
CA ALA A 55 14.86 -16.16 -0.07
C ALA A 55 15.03 -17.67 -0.35
N GLN A 56 14.22 -18.24 -1.25
CA GLN A 56 14.33 -19.65 -1.63
C GLN A 56 15.69 -20.00 -2.23
N LYS A 57 16.26 -19.12 -3.07
CA LYS A 57 17.61 -19.31 -3.64
C LYS A 57 18.70 -19.26 -2.57
N GLU A 58 18.50 -18.44 -1.54
CA GLU A 58 19.39 -18.29 -0.39
C GLU A 58 19.18 -19.40 0.67
N GLY A 59 18.22 -20.32 0.46
CA GLY A 59 17.89 -21.37 1.43
C GLY A 59 17.18 -20.87 2.69
N ILE A 60 16.61 -19.67 2.64
CA ILE A 60 15.91 -19.03 3.76
C ILE A 60 14.42 -18.82 3.44
N PHE A 61 13.65 -18.49 4.47
CA PHE A 61 12.24 -18.11 4.33
C PHE A 61 12.08 -16.60 4.18
N SER A 62 11.05 -16.16 3.43
CA SER A 62 10.61 -14.77 3.42
C SER A 62 9.38 -14.59 4.29
N ASP A 63 9.49 -13.71 5.27
CA ASP A 63 8.45 -13.33 6.20
C ASP A 63 7.63 -12.12 5.75
N ARG A 64 7.93 -11.56 4.56
CA ARG A 64 7.24 -10.36 4.10
C ARG A 64 5.76 -10.61 3.87
N ARG A 65 4.95 -9.58 4.15
CA ARG A 65 3.52 -9.48 3.84
C ARG A 65 3.23 -8.16 3.14
N VAL A 66 2.10 -8.09 2.45
CA VAL A 66 1.64 -6.85 1.81
C VAL A 66 0.91 -6.01 2.86
N TYR A 67 1.22 -4.72 2.90
CA TYR A 67 0.51 -3.75 3.73
C TYR A 67 -0.09 -2.68 2.83
N ALA A 68 -1.33 -2.28 3.13
CA ALA A 68 -1.89 -1.01 2.69
C ALA A 68 -1.47 0.07 3.69
N VAL A 69 -1.07 1.23 3.18
CA VAL A 69 -0.74 2.41 3.98
C VAL A 69 -1.66 3.55 3.57
N GLU A 70 -2.49 3.97 4.50
CA GLU A 70 -3.49 5.01 4.33
C GLU A 70 -3.45 5.92 5.57
N ASN A 71 -3.40 7.24 5.39
CA ASN A 71 -3.35 8.19 6.50
C ASN A 71 -2.28 7.87 7.58
N ARG A 72 -1.13 7.32 7.17
CA ARG A 72 -0.02 6.83 8.03
C ARG A 72 -0.32 5.58 8.86
N HIS A 73 -1.46 4.95 8.66
CA HIS A 73 -1.78 3.67 9.25
C HIS A 73 -1.40 2.54 8.29
N GLU A 74 -0.60 1.60 8.79
CA GLU A 74 -0.27 0.38 8.08
C GLU A 74 -1.27 -0.72 8.45
N ARG A 75 -1.88 -1.35 7.45
CA ARG A 75 -2.77 -2.49 7.64
C ARG A 75 -2.29 -3.66 6.79
N GLU A 76 -2.08 -4.80 7.43
CA GLU A 76 -1.75 -6.04 6.71
C GLU A 76 -2.93 -6.44 5.82
N LEU A 77 -2.62 -6.88 4.60
CA LEU A 77 -3.61 -7.41 3.67
C LEU A 77 -3.51 -8.93 3.63
N TYR A 78 -4.64 -9.57 3.88
CA TYR A 78 -4.76 -11.02 3.72
C TYR A 78 -4.91 -11.40 2.23
N GLU A 79 -4.68 -12.67 1.93
CA GLU A 79 -4.72 -13.18 0.54
C GLU A 79 -6.06 -12.88 -0.18
N HIS A 80 -7.19 -13.05 0.51
CA HIS A 80 -8.50 -12.76 -0.07
C HIS A 80 -8.65 -11.28 -0.44
N GLU A 81 -8.19 -10.36 0.41
CA GLU A 81 -8.22 -8.92 0.13
C GLU A 81 -7.31 -8.55 -1.05
N ILE A 82 -6.13 -9.20 -1.13
CA ILE A 82 -5.21 -9.03 -2.26
C ILE A 82 -5.91 -9.42 -3.57
N ASN A 83 -6.62 -10.55 -3.57
CA ASN A 83 -7.34 -11.05 -4.73
C ASN A 83 -8.51 -10.15 -5.13
N GLU A 84 -9.30 -9.66 -4.16
CA GLU A 84 -10.42 -8.76 -4.40
C GLU A 84 -9.95 -7.43 -5.00
N LEU A 85 -8.91 -6.82 -4.44
CA LEU A 85 -8.35 -5.55 -4.92
C LEU A 85 -7.75 -5.67 -6.33
N ASP A 86 -7.11 -6.79 -6.65
CA ASP A 86 -6.63 -7.05 -8.01
C ASP A 86 -7.81 -7.25 -8.99
N HIS A 87 -8.83 -8.00 -8.59
CA HIS A 87 -10.03 -8.25 -9.39
C HIS A 87 -10.77 -6.94 -9.73
N TRP A 88 -11.06 -6.12 -8.71
CA TRP A 88 -11.74 -4.84 -8.87
C TRP A 88 -11.02 -3.93 -9.86
N LYS A 89 -9.69 -3.84 -9.76
CA LYS A 89 -8.89 -3.06 -10.70
C LYS A 89 -9.03 -3.56 -12.14
N ARG A 90 -8.97 -4.88 -12.36
CA ARG A 90 -9.15 -5.46 -13.71
C ARG A 90 -10.53 -5.16 -14.28
N VAL A 91 -11.56 -5.21 -13.45
CA VAL A 91 -12.94 -4.89 -13.87
C VAL A 91 -13.08 -3.41 -14.22
N ILE A 92 -12.57 -2.50 -13.38
CA ILE A 92 -12.62 -1.05 -13.64
C ILE A 92 -11.86 -0.70 -14.92
N LEU A 93 -10.65 -1.23 -15.10
CA LEU A 93 -9.84 -0.97 -16.31
C LEU A 93 -10.52 -1.51 -17.57
N LYS A 94 -11.14 -2.69 -17.51
CA LYS A 94 -11.93 -3.22 -18.63
C LYS A 94 -13.12 -2.33 -18.97
N LYS A 95 -13.87 -1.87 -17.97
CA LYS A 95 -15.01 -0.95 -18.18
C LYS A 95 -14.56 0.37 -18.81
N ALA A 96 -13.46 0.95 -18.33
CA ALA A 96 -12.90 2.19 -18.88
C ALA A 96 -12.41 2.03 -20.33
N ALA A 97 -11.86 0.87 -20.70
CA ALA A 97 -11.43 0.56 -22.06
C ALA A 97 -12.60 0.34 -23.04
N PHE A 98 -13.77 -0.09 -22.55
CA PHE A 98 -14.98 -0.33 -23.35
C PHE A 98 -15.84 0.93 -23.57
N GLN A 99 -15.53 2.04 -22.91
CA GLN A 99 -16.24 3.32 -23.03
C GLN A 99 -15.51 4.34 -23.94
N GLN A 100 -14.50 3.90 -24.68
CA GLN A 100 -13.82 4.67 -25.74
C GLN A 100 -14.20 4.10 -27.11
#